data_AF-A0A679JIA8-F1
#
_entry.id   AF-A0A679JIA8-F1
#
_cell.length_a   1.000
_cell.length_b   1.000
_cell.length_c   1.000
_cell.angle_alpha   90.00
_cell.angle_beta   90.00
_cell.angle_gamma   90.00
#
_symmetry.space_group_name_H-M   'P 1'
#
loop_
_entity.id
_entity.type
_entity.pdbx_description
1 polymer ?
#
loop_
_entity_poly.entity_id
_entity_poly.type
_entity_poly.pdbx_seq_one_letter_code
_entity_poly.pdbx_strand_id
1 'polypeptide(L)'
;MNFDIQALESTTQLTHDVIVGHLADTTDADGKVEPGAKVGFVVVGPASPEYSAADRRIQMLNIQDANKRKTSADLTTEAGAGAVVDGGSVRQMIIIQACTVGWFGFTDGGKPFEFSAENLARMLKARPNWVGRLLGAIENEANFAGA
;
A
#
# COMPACT_ATOMS: atom_id res chain seq x y z
N MET A 1 -22.70 -17.55 18.23
CA MET A 1 -21.39 -17.06 17.79
C MET A 1 -20.90 -16.12 18.88
N ASN A 2 -19.92 -16.54 19.68
CA ASN A 2 -19.36 -15.69 20.74
C ASN A 2 -18.23 -14.87 20.11
N PHE A 3 -18.39 -13.54 20.08
CA PHE A 3 -17.33 -12.65 19.63
C PHE A 3 -16.41 -12.36 20.82
N ASP A 4 -15.23 -12.97 20.82
CA ASP A 4 -14.18 -12.67 21.78
C ASP A 4 -13.51 -11.35 21.40
N ILE A 5 -13.60 -10.36 22.30
CA ILE A 5 -13.07 -9.02 22.07
C ILE A 5 -11.54 -9.04 21.95
N GLN A 6 -10.84 -9.89 22.70
CA GLN A 6 -9.37 -9.97 22.62
C GLN A 6 -8.92 -10.55 21.27
N ALA A 7 -9.66 -11.55 20.79
CA ALA A 7 -9.43 -12.11 19.46
C ALA A 7 -9.67 -11.04 18.37
N LEU A 8 -10.74 -10.25 18.47
CA LEU A 8 -11.02 -9.15 17.55
C LEU A 8 -9.96 -8.05 17.57
N GLU A 9 -9.42 -7.70 18.74
CA GLU A 9 -8.34 -6.72 18.83
C GLU A 9 -7.05 -7.25 18.18
N SER A 10 -6.75 -8.54 18.32
CA SER A 10 -5.56 -9.16 17.72
C SER A 10 -5.59 -9.20 16.19
N THR A 11 -6.78 -9.31 15.57
CA THR A 11 -6.90 -9.34 14.10
C THR A 11 -6.61 -7.99 13.46
N THR A 12 -6.69 -6.88 14.22
CA THR A 12 -6.40 -5.52 13.73
C THR A 12 -4.92 -5.30 13.40
N GLN A 13 -4.03 -6.15 13.89
CA GLN A 13 -2.58 -6.06 13.68
C GLN A 13 -2.04 -7.09 12.68
N LEU A 14 -2.93 -7.84 12.01
CA LEU A 14 -2.49 -8.83 11.03
C LEU A 14 -1.87 -8.14 9.81
N THR A 15 -0.74 -8.71 9.38
CA THR A 15 0.02 -8.24 8.22
C THR A 15 -0.12 -9.22 7.06
N HIS A 16 -0.01 -8.71 5.84
CA HIS A 16 0.00 -9.49 4.62
C HIS A 16 1.20 -9.14 3.73
N ASP A 17 1.84 -10.17 3.18
CA ASP A 17 2.99 -10.03 2.29
C ASP A 17 2.54 -9.89 0.82
N VAL A 18 2.68 -8.70 0.26
CA VAL A 18 2.42 -8.42 -1.15
C VAL A 18 3.68 -8.67 -1.97
N ILE A 19 3.79 -9.87 -2.54
CA ILE A 19 4.93 -10.25 -3.38
C ILE A 19 4.88 -9.49 -4.70
N VAL A 20 5.89 -8.69 -5.07
CA VAL A 20 5.94 -7.97 -6.36
C VAL A 20 6.95 -8.52 -7.35
N GLY A 21 7.82 -9.43 -6.91
CA GLY A 21 8.80 -10.09 -7.76
C GLY A 21 9.60 -11.16 -7.02
N HIS A 22 10.59 -11.70 -7.72
CA HIS A 22 11.60 -12.61 -7.18
C HIS A 22 12.98 -12.10 -7.61
N LEU A 23 13.98 -12.33 -6.76
CA LEU A 23 15.38 -12.13 -7.16
C LEU A 23 15.77 -13.17 -8.23
N ALA A 24 16.94 -12.98 -8.85
CA ALA A 24 17.46 -13.98 -9.77
C ALA A 24 17.70 -15.31 -9.06
N ASP A 25 17.37 -16.42 -9.72
CA ASP A 25 17.65 -17.75 -9.22
C ASP A 25 19.16 -17.93 -9.03
N THR A 26 19.53 -18.56 -7.93
CA THR A 26 20.94 -18.86 -7.63
C THR A 26 21.18 -20.34 -7.83
N THR A 27 22.24 -20.68 -8.55
CA THR A 27 22.71 -22.06 -8.67
C THR A 27 23.70 -22.34 -7.55
N ASP A 28 23.41 -23.32 -6.70
CA ASP A 28 24.33 -23.76 -5.66
C ASP A 28 25.53 -24.51 -6.26
N ALA A 29 26.58 -24.74 -5.47
CA ALA A 29 27.81 -25.41 -5.90
C ALA A 29 27.58 -26.83 -6.50
N ASP A 30 26.46 -27.47 -6.15
CA ASP A 30 26.01 -28.77 -6.67
C ASP A 30 25.17 -28.70 -7.96
N GLY A 31 25.06 -27.51 -8.58
CA GLY A 31 24.29 -27.33 -9.82
C GLY A 31 22.77 -27.27 -9.64
N LYS A 32 22.28 -27.24 -8.40
CA LYS A 32 20.86 -27.12 -8.08
C LYS A 32 20.43 -25.66 -8.13
N VAL A 33 19.37 -25.37 -8.88
CA VAL A 33 18.76 -24.04 -8.98
C VAL A 33 17.82 -23.84 -7.81
N GLU A 34 18.16 -22.92 -6.90
CA GLU A 34 17.28 -22.49 -5.82
C GLU A 34 16.48 -21.26 -6.30
N PRO A 35 15.15 -21.27 -6.14
CA PRO A 35 14.30 -20.17 -6.58
C PRO A 35 14.68 -18.88 -5.85
N GLY A 36 14.85 -17.80 -6.62
CA GLY A 36 15.24 -16.52 -6.07
C GLY A 36 14.27 -16.03 -4.99
N ALA A 37 14.83 -15.42 -3.93
CA ALA A 37 14.03 -14.94 -2.81
C ALA A 37 12.93 -13.95 -3.25
N LYS A 38 11.77 -14.03 -2.60
CA LYS A 38 10.64 -13.14 -2.88
C LYS A 38 11.01 -11.69 -2.56
N VAL A 39 10.48 -10.77 -3.36
CA VAL A 39 10.59 -9.32 -3.17
C VAL A 39 9.18 -8.76 -3.04
N GLY A 40 8.94 -7.94 -2.03
CA GLY A 40 7.57 -7.54 -1.69
C GLY A 40 7.45 -6.53 -0.58
N PHE A 41 6.21 -6.19 -0.28
CA PHE A 41 5.82 -5.24 0.75
C PHE A 41 5.07 -5.97 1.87
N VAL A 42 5.18 -5.46 3.08
CA VAL A 42 4.38 -5.89 4.22
C VAL A 42 3.30 -4.83 4.44
N VAL A 43 2.03 -5.23 4.35
CA VAL A 43 0.90 -4.31 4.49
C VAL A 43 -0.04 -4.73 5.62
N VAL A 44 -0.79 -3.76 6.15
CA VAL A 44 -1.91 -3.98 7.09
C VAL A 44 -3.25 -3.68 6.42
N GLY A 45 -4.33 -4.22 6.99
CA GLY A 45 -5.67 -4.19 6.41
C GLY A 45 -6.58 -3.07 6.93
N PRO A 46 -7.87 -3.07 6.54
CA PRO A 46 -8.81 -1.99 6.85
C PRO A 46 -9.16 -1.87 8.34
N ALA A 47 -9.03 -2.97 9.09
CA ALA A 47 -9.25 -3.00 10.54
C ALA A 47 -8.10 -2.36 11.34
N SER A 48 -6.99 -1.99 10.69
CA SER A 48 -5.80 -1.47 11.35
C SER A 48 -5.96 0.00 11.79
N PRO A 49 -5.26 0.42 12.87
CA PRO A 49 -5.12 1.82 13.23
C PRO A 49 -4.51 2.68 12.12
N GLU A 50 -3.59 2.13 11.33
CA GLU A 50 -2.93 2.81 10.20
C GLU A 50 -3.94 3.18 9.13
N TYR A 51 -4.79 2.24 8.72
CA TYR A 51 -5.85 2.48 7.75
C TYR A 51 -6.86 3.50 8.28
N SER A 52 -7.27 3.36 9.55
CA SER A 52 -8.21 4.28 10.20
C SER A 52 -7.67 5.72 10.25
N ALA A 53 -6.38 5.88 10.54
CA ALA A 53 -5.72 7.18 10.54
C ALA A 53 -5.61 7.77 9.12
N ALA A 54 -5.34 6.93 8.11
CA ALA A 54 -5.30 7.32 6.71
C ALA A 54 -6.67 7.80 6.21
N ASP A 55 -7.74 7.05 6.52
CA ASP A 55 -9.10 7.43 6.14
C ASP A 55 -9.50 8.76 6.78
N ARG A 56 -9.23 8.93 8.08
CA ARG A 56 -9.47 10.22 8.77
C ARG A 56 -8.72 11.37 8.10
N ARG A 57 -7.48 11.14 7.65
CA ARG A 57 -6.69 12.15 6.93
C ARG A 57 -7.32 12.49 5.57
N ILE A 58 -7.82 11.49 4.85
CA ILE A 58 -8.53 11.69 3.58
C ILE A 58 -9.83 12.47 3.78
N GLN A 59 -10.60 12.17 4.83
CA GLN A 59 -11.80 12.93 5.17
C GLN A 59 -11.48 14.40 5.44
N MET A 60 -10.43 14.69 6.22
CA MET A 60 -9.98 16.06 6.46
C MET A 60 -9.56 16.78 5.15
N LEU A 61 -8.83 16.09 4.27
CA LEU A 61 -8.47 16.63 2.95
C LEU A 61 -9.71 16.91 2.09
N ASN A 62 -10.70 16.02 2.08
CA ASN A 62 -11.95 16.22 1.35
C ASN A 62 -12.70 17.47 1.83
N ILE A 63 -12.77 17.69 3.15
CA ILE A 63 -13.40 18.87 3.75
C ILE A 63 -12.62 20.14 3.39
N GLN A 64 -11.29 20.10 3.44
CA GLN A 64 -10.46 21.24 3.05
C GLN A 64 -10.61 21.58 1.57
N ASP A 65 -10.60 20.57 0.69
CA ASP A 65 -10.77 20.75 -0.75
C ASP A 65 -12.17 21.29 -1.07
N ALA A 66 -13.21 20.79 -0.39
CA ALA A 66 -14.58 21.29 -0.54
C ALA A 66 -14.69 22.77 -0.14
N ASN A 67 -14.06 23.17 0.98
CA ASN A 67 -14.07 24.57 1.42
C ASN A 67 -13.26 25.51 0.52
N LYS A 68 -12.21 25.00 -0.15
CA LYS A 68 -11.40 25.78 -1.10
C LYS A 68 -12.07 25.94 -2.46
N ARG A 69 -12.94 25.02 -2.87
CA ARG A 69 -13.66 25.07 -4.14
C ARG A 69 -14.70 26.19 -4.12
N LYS A 70 -14.34 27.34 -4.70
CA LYS A 70 -15.26 28.45 -4.96
C LYS A 70 -16.22 28.18 -6.13
N THR A 71 -15.88 27.22 -7.00
CA THR A 71 -16.65 26.82 -8.18
C THR A 71 -16.48 25.31 -8.37
N SER A 72 -17.54 24.60 -8.75
CA SER A 72 -17.45 23.18 -9.11
C SER A 72 -16.57 23.01 -10.35
N ALA A 73 -15.64 22.06 -10.33
CA ALA A 73 -14.87 21.70 -11.52
C ALA A 73 -15.82 21.16 -12.60
N ASP A 74 -15.72 21.69 -13.82
CA ASP A 74 -16.50 21.19 -14.94
C ASP A 74 -15.92 19.85 -15.40
N LEU A 75 -16.56 18.76 -14.99
CA LEU A 75 -16.15 17.39 -15.26
C LEU A 75 -16.29 16.99 -16.74
N THR A 76 -16.92 17.83 -17.57
CA THR A 76 -17.00 17.62 -19.02
C THR A 76 -15.73 18.08 -19.74
N THR A 77 -14.86 18.82 -19.05
CA THR A 77 -13.55 19.24 -19.58
C THR A 77 -12.45 18.29 -19.14
N GLU A 78 -11.46 18.06 -19.99
CA GLU A 78 -10.27 17.25 -19.67
C GLU A 78 -9.54 17.78 -18.42
N ALA A 79 -9.47 19.11 -18.27
CA ALA A 79 -8.87 19.74 -17.09
C ALA A 79 -9.65 19.47 -15.80
N GLY A 80 -10.99 19.54 -15.85
CA GLY A 80 -11.84 19.25 -14.69
C GLY A 80 -11.84 17.77 -14.32
N ALA A 81 -11.82 16.86 -15.30
CA ALA A 81 -11.67 15.43 -15.08
C ALA A 81 -10.27 15.08 -14.51
N GLY A 82 -9.21 15.68 -15.05
CA GLY A 82 -7.83 15.50 -14.58
C GLY A 82 -7.65 15.87 -13.10
N ALA A 83 -8.23 17.00 -12.68
CA ALA A 83 -8.20 17.42 -11.27
C ALA A 83 -8.84 16.38 -10.30
N VAL A 84 -9.84 15.63 -10.76
CA VAL A 84 -10.45 14.56 -9.97
C VAL A 84 -9.57 13.32 -9.93
N VAL A 85 -8.98 12.93 -11.06
CA VAL A 85 -8.05 11.78 -11.16
C VAL A 85 -6.81 12.00 -10.29
N ASP A 86 -6.23 13.20 -10.33
CA ASP A 86 -5.09 13.58 -9.50
C ASP A 86 -5.45 13.53 -8.01
N GLY A 87 -6.65 14.02 -7.65
CA GLY A 87 -7.17 13.95 -6.28
C GLY A 87 -7.35 12.51 -5.78
N GLY A 88 -7.85 11.62 -6.63
CA GLY A 88 -7.97 10.18 -6.34
C GLY A 88 -6.61 9.54 -6.10
N SER A 89 -5.64 9.85 -6.96
CA SER A 89 -4.27 9.33 -6.87
C SER A 89 -3.58 9.74 -5.56
N VAL A 90 -3.77 10.99 -5.12
CA VAL A 90 -3.25 11.46 -3.82
C VAL A 90 -3.82 10.66 -2.65
N ARG A 91 -5.11 10.32 -2.69
CA ARG A 91 -5.80 9.59 -1.61
C ARG A 91 -5.34 8.13 -1.54
N GLN A 92 -5.21 7.49 -2.69
CA GLN A 92 -4.65 6.13 -2.77
C GLN A 92 -3.24 6.08 -2.19
N MET A 93 -2.41 7.08 -2.50
CA MET A 93 -1.05 7.17 -1.95
C MET A 93 -1.04 7.37 -0.43
N ILE A 94 -2.00 8.11 0.14
CA ILE A 94 -2.13 8.25 1.60
C ILE A 94 -2.40 6.90 2.27
N ILE A 95 -3.33 6.12 1.71
CA ILE A 95 -3.64 4.77 2.23
C ILE A 95 -2.41 3.88 2.12
N ILE A 96 -1.79 3.79 0.94
CA ILE A 96 -0.65 2.91 0.70
C ILE A 96 0.53 3.27 1.61
N GLN A 97 0.84 4.56 1.76
CA GLN A 97 1.94 5.00 2.63
C GLN A 97 1.68 4.72 4.11
N ALA A 98 0.43 4.82 4.56
CA ALA A 98 0.08 4.52 5.94
C ALA A 98 0.07 3.01 6.21
N CYS A 99 -0.48 2.22 5.28
CA CYS A 99 -0.73 0.80 5.49
C CYS A 99 0.43 -0.09 5.05
N THR A 100 1.44 0.44 4.37
CA THR A 100 2.69 -0.29 4.15
C THR A 100 3.58 -0.10 5.37
N VAL A 101 3.83 -1.17 6.12
CA VAL A 101 4.59 -1.13 7.37
C VAL A 101 6.03 -1.63 7.21
N GLY A 102 6.34 -2.23 6.06
CA GLY A 102 7.68 -2.69 5.73
C GLY A 102 7.80 -3.24 4.33
N TRP A 103 8.98 -3.79 4.02
CA TRP A 103 9.24 -4.50 2.77
C TRP A 103 10.38 -5.49 2.92
N PHE A 104 10.60 -6.30 1.88
CA PHE A 104 11.68 -7.28 1.83
C PHE A 104 12.19 -7.48 0.41
N GLY A 105 13.45 -7.90 0.30
CA GLY A 105 14.09 -8.23 -0.98
C GLY A 105 14.55 -7.03 -1.83
N PHE A 106 14.28 -5.79 -1.41
CA PHE A 106 14.79 -4.59 -2.09
C PHE A 106 16.26 -4.32 -1.71
N THR A 107 17.08 -4.00 -2.72
CA THR A 107 18.49 -3.65 -2.53
C THR A 107 18.89 -2.41 -3.31
N ASP A 108 19.89 -1.69 -2.81
CA ASP A 108 20.57 -0.60 -3.51
C ASP A 108 22.08 -0.83 -3.42
N GLY A 109 22.76 -0.90 -4.57
CA GLY A 109 24.19 -1.23 -4.63
C GLY A 109 24.57 -2.55 -3.92
N GLY A 110 23.68 -3.55 -3.92
CA GLY A 110 23.89 -4.85 -3.28
C GLY A 110 23.67 -4.89 -1.76
N LYS A 111 23.22 -3.79 -1.14
CA LYS A 111 22.85 -3.74 0.28
C LYS A 111 21.33 -3.70 0.44
N PRO A 112 20.77 -4.24 1.54
CA PRO A 112 19.34 -4.09 1.84
C PRO A 112 18.94 -2.61 1.80
N PHE A 113 17.89 -2.32 1.06
CA PHE A 113 17.39 -0.95 0.91
C PHE A 113 16.46 -0.60 2.07
N GLU A 114 16.64 0.58 2.66
CA GLU A 114 15.93 0.99 3.87
C GLU A 114 14.49 1.40 3.58
N PHE A 115 13.56 0.80 4.32
CA PHE A 115 12.15 1.15 4.25
C PHE A 115 11.90 2.55 4.83
N SER A 116 11.36 3.43 3.99
CA SER A 116 10.87 4.74 4.40
C SER A 116 9.72 5.19 3.49
N ALA A 117 8.88 6.10 3.97
CA ALA A 117 7.78 6.66 3.19
C ALA A 117 8.27 7.36 1.90
N GLU A 118 9.44 8.00 1.97
CA GLU A 118 10.09 8.64 0.81
C GLU A 118 10.53 7.59 -0.21
N ASN A 119 11.20 6.53 0.24
CA ASN A 119 11.68 5.49 -0.64
C ASN A 119 10.52 4.66 -1.25
N LEU A 120 9.43 4.46 -0.50
CA LEU A 120 8.20 3.87 -1.01
C LEU A 120 7.59 4.73 -2.12
N ALA A 121 7.48 6.05 -1.92
CA ALA A 121 6.99 6.95 -2.96
C ALA A 121 7.88 6.92 -4.22
N ARG A 122 9.20 6.87 -4.04
CA ARG A 122 10.17 6.73 -5.14
C ARG A 122 9.96 5.43 -5.93
N MET A 123 9.73 4.31 -5.25
CA MET A 123 9.45 3.03 -5.90
C MET A 123 8.13 3.05 -6.67
N LEU A 124 7.06 3.53 -6.06
CA LEU A 124 5.74 3.56 -6.68
C LEU A 124 5.69 4.52 -7.88
N LYS A 125 6.51 5.58 -7.87
CA LYS A 125 6.73 6.42 -9.05
C LYS A 125 7.44 5.66 -10.18
N ALA A 126 8.39 4.77 -9.86
CA ALA A 126 9.11 3.96 -10.86
C ALA A 126 8.31 2.74 -11.34
N ARG A 127 7.35 2.26 -10.54
CA ARG A 127 6.47 1.10 -10.79
C ARG A 127 5.03 1.43 -10.40
N PRO A 128 4.33 2.27 -11.19
CA PRO A 128 2.96 2.70 -10.87
C PRO A 128 1.96 1.55 -10.85
N ASN A 129 2.23 0.46 -11.57
CA ASN A 129 1.41 -0.75 -11.56
C ASN A 129 1.37 -1.46 -10.19
N TRP A 130 2.31 -1.16 -9.28
CA TRP A 130 2.28 -1.69 -7.91
C TRP A 130 1.26 -0.98 -7.03
N VAL A 131 0.86 0.26 -7.37
CA VAL A 131 -0.15 1.02 -6.62
C VAL A 131 -1.46 0.24 -6.55
N GLY A 132 -1.99 -0.20 -7.70
CA GLY A 132 -3.24 -0.97 -7.74
C GLY A 132 -3.12 -2.33 -7.04
N ARG A 133 -1.94 -2.97 -7.08
CA ARG A 133 -1.70 -4.24 -6.40
C ARG A 133 -1.68 -4.09 -4.89
N LEU A 134 -1.01 -3.07 -4.37
CA LEU A 134 -0.96 -2.77 -2.95
C LEU A 134 -2.33 -2.38 -2.43
N LEU A 135 -3.01 -1.47 -3.14
CA LEU A 135 -4.34 -1.02 -2.73
C LEU A 135 -5.33 -2.19 -2.70
N GLY A 136 -5.36 -3.02 -3.74
CA GLY A 136 -6.22 -4.20 -3.78
C GLY A 136 -5.88 -5.23 -2.68
N ALA A 137 -4.61 -5.34 -2.28
CA ALA A 137 -4.22 -6.20 -1.17
C ALA A 137 -4.63 -5.62 0.20
N ILE A 138 -4.50 -4.31 0.39
CA ILE A 138 -4.90 -3.58 1.61
C ILE A 138 -6.42 -3.64 1.80
N GLU A 139 -7.20 -3.43 0.74
CA GLU A 139 -8.67 -3.39 0.81
C GLU A 139 -9.33 -4.78 0.88
N ASN A 140 -8.60 -5.83 0.53
CA ASN A 140 -9.11 -7.20 0.61
C ASN A 140 -9.00 -7.74 2.05
N GLU A 141 -10.09 -7.60 2.82
CA GLU A 141 -10.17 -8.10 4.20
C GLU A 141 -9.79 -9.59 4.35
N ALA A 142 -10.02 -10.42 3.32
CA ALA A 142 -9.66 -11.84 3.36
C ALA A 142 -8.14 -12.08 3.51
N ASN A 143 -7.30 -11.12 3.13
CA ASN A 143 -5.86 -11.18 3.35
C ASN A 143 -5.46 -11.06 4.83
N PHE A 144 -6.39 -10.60 5.67
CA PHE A 144 -6.22 -10.33 7.10
C PHE A 144 -7.24 -11.08 7.97
N ALA A 145 -8.04 -11.96 7.37
CA ALA A 145 -8.86 -12.88 8.13
C ALA A 145 -7.91 -13.90 8.78
N GLY A 146 -7.76 -13.84 10.11
CA GLY A 146 -6.98 -14.82 10.85
C GLY A 146 -7.41 -16.25 10.50
N ALA A 147 -6.41 -17.13 10.34
CA ALA A 147 -6.60 -18.57 10.13
C ALA A 147 -7.30 -19.24 11.31
#